data_AF-A0A1X1NJ87-F1
#
_entry.id   AF-A0A1X1NJ87-F1
#
_cell.length_a   1.000
_cell.length_b   1.000
_cell.length_c   1.000
_cell.angle_alpha   90.00
_cell.angle_beta   90.00
_cell.angle_gamma   90.00
#
_symmetry.space_group_name_H-M   'P 1'
#
loop_
_entity.id
_entity.type
_entity.pdbx_description
1 polymer ?
#
loop_
_entity_poly.entity_id
_entity_poly.type
_entity_poly.pdbx_seq_one_letter_code
_entity_poly.pdbx_strand_id
1 'polypeptide(L)'
;MSPEGTVTGVAVPQEDVDAIVAFVAGVQHAQQNALPDTFMSGFRQEAFWTTAHGKRLTVDPASLVAGNSVAVSGTPLYVLAEDDGVWRVAAAQNTKVIDPETLAAG
;
A
#
# COMPACT_ATOMS: atom_id res chain seq x y z
N MET A 1 24.54 16.74 16.86
CA MET A 1 23.40 15.80 16.80
C MET A 1 22.41 16.41 15.84
N SER A 2 22.30 15.88 14.63
CA SER A 2 21.33 16.37 13.66
C SER A 2 20.80 15.18 12.89
N PRO A 3 19.51 14.90 12.99
CA PRO A 3 18.80 14.38 11.84
C PRO A 3 17.39 14.97 11.78
N GLU A 4 17.26 16.27 11.52
CA GLU A 4 15.99 16.80 11.01
C GLU A 4 16.13 16.85 9.50
N GLY A 5 15.56 15.86 8.81
CA GLY A 5 15.46 15.88 7.37
C GLY A 5 14.58 17.06 6.96
N THR A 6 15.15 18.06 6.28
CA THR A 6 14.37 19.16 5.73
C THR A 6 13.92 18.80 4.33
N VAL A 7 12.63 18.53 4.13
CA VAL A 7 12.04 18.41 2.79
C VAL A 7 11.39 19.75 2.46
N THR A 8 11.93 20.47 1.48
CA THR A 8 11.37 21.76 0.99
C THR A 8 11.15 22.83 2.08
N GLY A 9 11.97 22.85 3.14
CA GLY A 9 11.88 23.82 4.24
C GLY A 9 10.96 23.42 5.40
N VAL A 10 10.31 22.26 5.33
CA VAL A 10 9.54 21.67 6.43
C VAL A 10 10.46 20.74 7.22
N ALA A 11 10.55 20.97 8.53
CA ALA A 11 11.22 20.04 9.44
C ALA A 11 10.39 18.76 9.56
N VAL A 12 10.99 17.62 9.22
CA VAL A 12 10.37 16.31 9.39
C VAL A 12 11.02 15.63 10.60
N PRO A 13 10.27 15.39 11.69
CA PRO A 13 10.77 14.62 12.83
C PRO A 13 11.22 13.22 12.41
N GLN A 14 12.36 12.76 12.92
CA GLN A 14 12.86 11.42 12.61
C GLN A 14 11.90 10.31 13.08
N GLU A 15 11.16 10.55 14.17
CA GLU A 15 10.14 9.64 14.69
C GLU A 15 9.01 9.38 13.67
N ASP A 16 8.64 10.38 12.87
CA ASP A 16 7.64 10.21 11.81
C ASP A 16 8.17 9.37 10.65
N VAL A 17 9.44 9.59 10.28
CA VAL A 17 10.11 8.78 9.26
C VAL A 17 10.15 7.31 9.71
N ASP A 18 10.55 7.07 10.96
CA ASP A 18 10.64 5.74 11.53
C ASP A 18 9.25 5.07 11.60
N ALA A 19 8.20 5.82 11.97
CA ALA A 19 6.83 5.34 11.98
C ALA A 19 6.33 4.96 10.59
N ILE A 20 6.60 5.78 9.57
CA ILE A 20 6.22 5.49 8.18
C ILE A 20 6.99 4.26 7.64
N VAL A 21 8.28 4.12 7.95
CA VAL A 21 9.07 2.94 7.57
C VAL A 21 8.52 1.67 8.23
N ALA A 22 8.18 1.73 9.52
CA ALA A 22 7.56 0.63 10.24
C ALA A 22 6.19 0.26 9.64
N PHE A 23 5.39 1.24 9.25
CA PHE A 23 4.12 1.02 8.55
C PHE A 23 4.33 0.26 7.23
N VAL A 24 5.27 0.69 6.39
CA VAL A 24 5.56 0.03 5.10
C VAL A 24 6.01 -1.42 5.33
N ALA A 25 6.85 -1.67 6.34
CA ALA A 25 7.26 -3.03 6.72
C ALA A 25 6.07 -3.88 7.17
N GLY A 26 5.13 -3.31 7.93
CA GLY A 26 3.89 -3.97 8.35
C GLY A 26 2.99 -4.35 7.17
N VAL A 27 2.82 -3.45 6.20
CA VAL A 27 2.09 -3.72 4.95
C VAL A 27 2.73 -4.86 4.18
N GLN A 28 4.05 -4.81 3.99
CA GLN A 28 4.78 -5.87 3.30
C GLN A 28 4.60 -7.23 3.99
N HIS A 29 4.75 -7.26 5.32
CA HIS A 29 4.55 -8.47 6.10
C HIS A 29 3.13 -9.03 5.95
N ALA A 30 2.11 -8.18 6.10
CA ALA A 30 0.71 -8.61 6.00
C ALA A 30 0.38 -9.16 4.60
N GLN A 31 0.88 -8.54 3.54
CA GLN A 31 0.69 -9.02 2.17
C GLN A 31 1.40 -10.34 1.91
N GLN A 32 2.68 -10.46 2.29
CA GLN A 32 3.47 -11.69 2.09
C GLN A 32 2.90 -12.89 2.84
N ASN A 33 2.21 -12.67 3.97
CA ASN A 33 1.64 -13.71 4.81
C ASN A 33 0.12 -13.84 4.68
N ALA A 34 -0.50 -13.11 3.74
CA ALA A 34 -1.96 -13.09 3.53
C ALA A 34 -2.77 -12.83 4.81
N LEU A 35 -2.41 -11.78 5.56
CA LEU A 35 -3.04 -11.37 6.83
C LEU A 35 -3.96 -10.15 6.62
N PRO A 36 -5.24 -10.35 6.24
CA PRO A 36 -6.14 -9.25 5.88
C PRO A 36 -6.43 -8.30 7.05
N ASP A 37 -6.68 -8.83 8.25
CA ASP A 37 -6.99 -7.99 9.42
C ASP A 37 -5.80 -7.12 9.82
N THR A 38 -4.59 -7.70 9.79
CA THR A 38 -3.35 -6.97 10.05
C THR A 38 -3.15 -5.86 9.02
N PHE A 39 -3.40 -6.12 7.75
CA PHE A 39 -3.31 -5.11 6.69
C PHE A 39 -4.37 -3.99 6.88
N MET A 40 -5.61 -4.35 7.17
CA MET A 40 -6.71 -3.40 7.39
C MET A 40 -6.53 -2.53 8.64
N SER A 41 -5.83 -3.03 9.66
CA SER A 41 -5.59 -2.26 10.89
C SER A 41 -4.77 -0.98 10.68
N GLY A 42 -4.00 -0.89 9.58
CA GLY A 42 -3.23 0.30 9.21
C GLY A 42 -4.05 1.42 8.55
N PHE A 43 -5.35 1.20 8.28
CA PHE A 43 -6.22 2.16 7.62
C PHE A 43 -7.07 2.93 8.64
N ARG A 44 -7.33 4.21 8.35
CA ARG A 44 -8.41 4.94 9.03
C ARG A 44 -9.75 4.26 8.72
N GLN A 45 -10.71 4.34 9.63
CA GLN A 45 -12.02 3.70 9.43
C GLN A 45 -12.77 4.30 8.23
N GLU A 46 -12.53 5.57 7.98
CA GLU A 46 -13.05 6.40 6.90
C GLU A 46 -12.15 6.45 5.66
N ALA A 47 -11.07 5.66 5.63
CA ALA A 47 -10.13 5.67 4.52
C ALA A 47 -10.81 5.26 3.21
N PHE A 48 -10.54 6.02 2.15
CA PHE A 48 -11.00 5.67 0.81
C PHE A 48 -9.88 4.90 0.10
N TRP A 49 -10.14 3.66 -0.31
CA TRP A 49 -9.19 2.86 -1.07
C TRP A 49 -9.77 2.48 -2.42
N THR A 50 -8.94 2.57 -3.47
CA THR A 50 -9.28 2.09 -4.80
C THR A 50 -8.36 0.93 -5.15
N THR A 51 -8.91 -0.28 -5.36
CA THR A 51 -8.14 -1.36 -5.99
C THR A 51 -7.78 -0.97 -7.42
N ALA A 52 -6.63 -1.44 -7.89
CA ALA A 52 -6.11 -1.29 -9.25
C ALA A 52 -7.09 -1.68 -10.38
N HIS A 53 -8.23 -2.31 -10.08
CA HIS A 53 -9.27 -2.61 -11.03
C HIS A 53 -10.59 -2.08 -10.49
N GLY A 54 -11.15 -1.03 -11.09
CA GLY A 54 -12.56 -0.67 -10.96
C GLY A 54 -13.53 -1.75 -11.49
N LYS A 55 -13.13 -3.03 -11.48
CA LYS A 55 -13.85 -4.20 -11.95
C LYS A 55 -14.07 -5.13 -10.75
N ARG A 56 -15.34 -5.39 -10.45
CA ARG A 56 -15.74 -6.40 -9.46
C ARG A 56 -15.15 -7.75 -9.88
N LEU A 57 -14.26 -8.31 -9.05
CA LEU A 57 -13.66 -9.62 -9.29
C LEU A 57 -14.73 -10.70 -9.05
N THR A 58 -15.48 -11.09 -10.07
CA THR A 58 -16.09 -12.42 -10.15
C THR A 58 -15.05 -13.39 -10.69
N VAL A 59 -14.11 -13.75 -9.83
CA VAL A 59 -13.22 -14.90 -10.08
C VAL A 59 -13.78 -16.07 -9.28
N ASP A 60 -13.89 -17.23 -9.92
CA ASP A 60 -14.15 -18.48 -9.23
C ASP A 60 -13.03 -18.68 -8.19
N PRO A 61 -13.34 -18.86 -6.89
CA PRO A 61 -12.33 -19.11 -5.87
C PRO A 61 -11.38 -20.26 -6.25
N ALA A 62 -11.84 -21.24 -7.03
CA ALA A 62 -11.02 -22.33 -7.52
C ALA A 62 -9.95 -21.87 -8.53
N SER A 63 -10.18 -20.79 -9.30
CA SER A 63 -9.22 -20.28 -10.28
C SER A 63 -8.08 -19.46 -9.66
N LEU A 64 -8.31 -18.85 -8.48
CA LEU A 64 -7.25 -18.18 -7.71
C LEU A 64 -6.26 -19.16 -7.08
N VAL A 65 -6.71 -20.40 -6.84
CA VAL A 65 -5.89 -21.47 -6.26
C VAL A 65 -5.14 -22.27 -7.34
N ALA A 66 -5.71 -22.38 -8.55
CA ALA A 66 -5.15 -23.19 -9.63
C ALA A 66 -4.19 -22.44 -10.59
N GLY A 67 -4.21 -21.10 -10.59
CA GLY A 67 -3.29 -20.29 -11.39
C GLY A 67 -2.07 -19.89 -10.58
N ASN A 68 -0.87 -20.28 -11.03
CA ASN A 68 0.42 -19.84 -10.49
C ASN A 68 0.34 -18.40 -9.97
N SER A 69 0.42 -18.23 -8.64
CA SER A 69 0.43 -16.95 -7.97
C SER A 69 1.75 -16.22 -8.27
N VAL A 70 1.89 -15.73 -9.49
CA VAL A 70 2.93 -14.75 -9.82
C VAL A 70 2.50 -13.49 -9.09
N ALA A 71 3.27 -13.10 -8.08
CA ALA A 71 3.16 -11.77 -7.49
C ALA A 71 3.24 -10.76 -8.63
N VAL A 72 2.11 -10.13 -8.96
CA VAL A 72 2.08 -9.09 -9.96
C VAL A 72 2.71 -7.87 -9.32
N SER A 73 3.83 -7.40 -9.87
CA SER A 73 4.48 -6.19 -9.38
C SER A 73 3.50 -5.02 -9.47
N GLY A 74 3.17 -4.46 -8.30
CA GLY A 74 2.35 -3.27 -8.18
C GLY A 74 3.18 -2.13 -7.62
N THR A 75 2.81 -0.89 -7.94
CA THR A 75 3.40 0.31 -7.35
C THR A 75 2.31 1.00 -6.53
N PRO A 76 2.07 0.57 -5.28
CA PRO A 76 1.05 1.18 -4.45
C PRO A 76 1.45 2.59 -4.02
N LEU A 77 0.49 3.50 -4.08
CA LEU A 77 0.56 4.82 -3.47
C LEU A 77 -0.26 4.83 -2.18
N TYR A 78 0.34 5.27 -1.08
CA TYR A 78 -0.33 5.51 0.19
C TYR A 78 -0.24 7.00 0.55
N VAL A 79 -1.37 7.57 0.93
CA VAL A 79 -1.44 8.87 1.60
C VAL A 79 -1.75 8.59 3.06
N LEU A 80 -0.81 8.90 3.94
CA LEU A 80 -0.97 8.76 5.38
C LEU A 80 -1.35 10.11 6.00
N ALA A 81 -2.18 10.05 7.03
CA ALA A 81 -2.48 11.17 7.92
C ALA A 81 -2.14 10.74 9.34
N GLU A 82 -1.61 11.68 10.12
CA GLU A 82 -1.30 11.50 11.53
C GLU A 82 -2.44 12.09 12.36
N ASP A 83 -2.96 11.29 13.30
CA ASP A 83 -3.87 11.74 14.35
C ASP A 83 -3.30 11.26 15.70
N ASP A 84 -3.07 12.17 16.64
CA ASP A 84 -2.58 11.89 18.01
C ASP A 84 -1.32 10.98 18.07
N GLY A 85 -0.35 11.23 17.20
CA GLY A 85 0.91 10.48 17.08
C GLY A 85 0.78 9.16 16.31
N VAL A 86 -0.38 8.88 15.71
CA VAL A 86 -0.64 7.62 15.00
C VAL A 86 -0.84 7.88 13.52
N TRP A 87 0.15 7.47 12.72
CA TRP A 87 0.06 7.48 11.26
C TRP A 87 -0.85 6.37 10.75
N ARG A 88 -1.88 6.72 9.98
CA ARG A 88 -2.81 5.77 9.34
C ARG A 88 -3.08 6.17 7.90
N VAL A 89 -3.41 5.20 7.07
CA VAL A 89 -3.77 5.45 5.67
C VAL A 89 -5.10 6.19 5.61
N ALA A 90 -5.11 7.36 4.98
CA ALA A 90 -6.32 8.13 4.65
C ALA A 90 -6.80 7.84 3.22
N ALA A 91 -5.86 7.57 2.30
CA ALA A 91 -6.16 7.10 0.96
C ALA A 91 -5.09 6.13 0.43
N ALA A 92 -5.50 5.13 -0.34
CA ALA A 92 -4.58 4.22 -1.02
C ALA A 92 -5.05 3.89 -2.44
N GLN A 93 -4.09 3.79 -3.34
CA GLN A 93 -4.30 3.31 -4.70
C GLN A 93 -3.20 2.31 -5.05
N ASN A 94 -3.59 1.10 -5.45
CA ASN A 94 -2.63 0.18 -6.06
C ASN A 94 -2.70 0.33 -7.58
N THR A 95 -1.57 0.39 -8.28
CA THR A 95 -1.51 0.34 -9.74
C THR A 95 -0.75 -0.91 -10.16
N LYS A 96 -1.29 -1.63 -11.14
CA LYS A 96 -0.58 -2.74 -11.77
C LYS A 96 0.50 -2.16 -12.67
N VAL A 97 1.73 -2.62 -12.54
CA VAL A 97 2.75 -2.37 -13.55
C VAL A 97 2.39 -3.21 -14.78
N ILE A 98 2.06 -2.56 -15.88
CA ILE A 98 1.81 -3.21 -17.17
C ILE A 98 3.06 -3.01 -18.02
N ASP A 99 3.60 -4.10 -18.53
CA ASP A 99 4.71 -4.03 -19.47
C ASP A 99 4.26 -3.34 -20.77
N PRO A 100 5.07 -2.43 -21.36
CA PRO A 100 4.71 -1.70 -22.57
C PRO A 100 4.28 -2.59 -23.74
N GLU A 101 4.84 -3.80 -23.89
CA GLU A 101 4.46 -4.74 -24.95
C GLU A 101 3.05 -5.30 -24.71
N THR A 102 2.69 -5.54 -23.44
CA THR A 102 1.34 -5.95 -23.05
C THR A 102 0.31 -4.83 -23.30
N LEU A 103 0.70 -3.57 -23.11
CA LEU A 103 -0.15 -2.41 -23.38
C LEU A 103 -0.37 -2.21 -24.89
N ALA A 104 0.65 -2.48 -25.72
CA ALA A 104 0.59 -2.32 -27.17
C ALA A 104 -0.17 -3.45 -27.90
N ALA A 105 -0.34 -4.61 -27.27
CA ALA A 105 -1.05 -5.76 -27.81
C ALA A 105 -2.58 -5.75 -27.60
N GLY A 106 -3.11 -4.65 -27.02
CA GLY A 106 -4.54 -4.46 -26.69
C GLY A 106 -5.38 -3.84 -27.80
#